data_AF-A0AAE3DSV7-F1
#
_entry.id   AF-A0AAE3DSV7-F1
#
_cell.length_a   1.000
_cell.length_b   1.000
_cell.length_c   1.000
_cell.angle_alpha   90.00
_cell.angle_beta   90.00
_cell.angle_gamma   90.00
#
_symmetry.space_group_name_H-M   'P 1'
#
loop_
_entity.id
_entity.type
_entity.pdbx_description
1 polymer ?
#
loop_
_entity_poly.entity_id
_entity_poly.type
_entity_poly.pdbx_seq_one_letter_code
_entity_poly.pdbx_strand_id
1 'polypeptide(L)'
;MRVLYKDFSDGYLSVAEVTGTTYYEEEHVLEFIGSDRDFAIQADERLAEKLVRDLYENGRLDVTAYEPADVDFLFEEDSEDFEEEDEDFDDEDMLNVYFADDDTDGIHIPRTIRFPKNRD
;
A
#
# COMPACT_ATOMS: atom_id res chain seq x y z
N MET A 1 6.89 -9.67 -5.24
CA MET A 1 6.00 -10.05 -6.37
C MET A 1 5.42 -8.76 -6.96
N ARG A 2 4.80 -8.74 -8.15
CA ARG A 2 4.31 -7.48 -8.75
C ARG A 2 2.83 -7.52 -9.06
N VAL A 3 2.09 -6.49 -8.65
CA VAL A 3 0.64 -6.41 -8.85
C VAL A 3 0.29 -5.15 -9.61
N LEU A 4 -0.44 -5.30 -10.71
CA LEU A 4 -1.05 -4.18 -11.46
C LEU A 4 -2.44 -3.92 -10.89
N TYR A 5 -2.68 -2.72 -10.39
CA TYR A 5 -3.93 -2.32 -9.73
C TYR A 5 -4.39 -0.95 -10.22
N LYS A 6 -5.65 -0.61 -9.92
CA LYS A 6 -6.23 0.70 -10.21
C LYS A 6 -6.11 1.55 -8.94
N ASP A 7 -5.40 2.67 -9.03
CA ASP A 7 -5.22 3.57 -7.91
C ASP A 7 -6.51 4.36 -7.62
N PHE A 8 -6.96 4.31 -6.37
CA PHE A 8 -8.19 4.97 -5.89
C PHE A 8 -8.10 6.50 -6.02
N SER A 9 -6.91 7.08 -5.88
CA SER A 9 -6.70 8.53 -5.78
C SER A 9 -6.82 9.24 -7.13
N ASP A 10 -6.33 8.61 -8.20
CA ASP A 10 -6.12 9.29 -9.47
C ASP A 10 -6.72 8.55 -10.69
N GLY A 11 -7.28 7.35 -10.50
CA GLY A 11 -7.87 6.54 -11.58
C GLY A 11 -6.87 6.03 -12.61
N TYR A 12 -5.57 6.04 -12.28
CA TYR A 12 -4.50 5.47 -13.11
C TYR A 12 -4.24 4.01 -12.76
N LEU A 13 -3.61 3.31 -13.71
CA LEU A 13 -3.08 1.97 -13.47
C LEU A 13 -1.67 2.09 -12.90
N SER A 14 -1.47 1.48 -11.74
CA SER A 14 -0.22 1.49 -10.99
C SER A 14 0.28 0.07 -10.80
N VAL A 15 1.59 -0.08 -10.67
CA VAL A 15 2.22 -1.36 -10.35
C VAL A 15 2.91 -1.24 -9.01
N ALA A 16 2.52 -2.09 -8.06
CA ALA A 16 3.17 -2.19 -6.76
C ALA A 16 4.03 -3.45 -6.70
N GLU A 17 5.20 -3.32 -6.06
CA GLU A 17 5.93 -4.47 -5.58
C GLU A 17 5.38 -4.88 -4.22
N VAL A 18 4.84 -6.10 -4.15
CA VAL A 18 4.18 -6.63 -2.96
C VAL A 18 5.05 -7.70 -2.29
N THR A 19 5.10 -7.62 -0.97
CA THR A 19 5.85 -8.53 -0.08
C THR A 19 4.93 -9.52 0.63
N GLY A 20 3.65 -9.17 0.80
CA GLY A 20 2.65 -10.00 1.46
C GLY A 20 1.22 -9.65 1.05
N THR A 21 0.27 -10.42 1.58
CA THR A 21 -1.17 -10.23 1.39
C THR A 21 -1.94 -10.63 2.64
N THR A 22 -2.97 -9.89 3.00
CA THR A 22 -3.86 -10.17 4.15
C THR A 22 -5.31 -10.20 3.67
N TYR A 23 -6.08 -11.21 4.06
CA TYR A 23 -7.51 -11.28 3.74
C TYR A 23 -8.35 -11.01 4.99
N TYR A 24 -9.29 -10.07 4.87
CA TYR A 24 -10.22 -9.68 5.92
C TYR A 24 -11.60 -10.26 5.60
N GLU A 25 -11.98 -11.31 6.33
CA GLU A 25 -13.20 -12.08 6.09
C GLU A 25 -14.49 -11.27 6.29
N GLU A 26 -14.51 -10.40 7.31
CA GLU A 26 -15.70 -9.62 7.67
C GLU A 26 -16.04 -8.56 6.62
N GLU A 27 -15.00 -7.92 6.05
CA GLU A 27 -15.14 -6.85 5.06
C GLU A 27 -15.11 -7.36 3.60
N HIS A 28 -14.77 -8.64 3.39
CA HIS A 28 -14.53 -9.21 2.06
C HIS A 28 -13.47 -8.42 1.27
N VAL A 29 -12.33 -8.18 1.91
CA VAL A 29 -11.25 -7.35 1.38
C VAL A 29 -9.94 -8.12 1.38
N LEU A 30 -9.23 -8.08 0.25
CA LEU A 30 -7.86 -8.57 0.12
C LEU A 30 -6.90 -7.39 0.06
N GLU A 31 -6.08 -7.26 1.09
CA GLU A 31 -4.99 -6.30 1.17
C GLU A 31 -3.70 -6.89 0.57
N PHE A 32 -2.97 -6.03 -0.12
CA PHE A 32 -1.63 -6.27 -0.64
C PHE A 32 -0.65 -5.34 0.06
N ILE A 33 0.31 -5.95 0.76
CA ILE A 33 1.36 -5.23 1.48
C ILE A 33 2.45 -4.87 0.47
N GLY A 34 2.55 -3.59 0.16
CA GLY A 34 3.47 -3.04 -0.82
C GLY A 34 4.76 -2.51 -0.17
N SER A 35 5.83 -2.41 -0.95
CA SER A 35 7.05 -1.75 -0.47
C SER A 35 6.93 -0.22 -0.41
N ASP A 36 6.09 0.37 -1.27
CA ASP A 36 5.87 1.82 -1.35
C ASP A 36 4.56 2.25 -0.68
N ARG A 37 3.48 1.50 -0.94
CA ARG A 37 2.15 1.71 -0.39
C ARG A 37 1.38 0.41 -0.36
N ASP A 38 0.61 0.24 0.70
CA ASP A 38 -0.38 -0.81 0.81
C ASP A 38 -1.65 -0.41 0.05
N PHE A 39 -2.34 -1.40 -0.49
CA PHE A 39 -3.61 -1.19 -1.18
C PHE A 39 -4.47 -2.43 -1.03
N ALA A 40 -5.79 -2.25 -1.14
CA ALA A 40 -6.73 -3.34 -1.02
C ALA A 40 -7.71 -3.38 -2.17
N ILE A 41 -8.27 -4.55 -2.41
CA ILE A 41 -9.34 -4.78 -3.39
C ILE A 41 -10.49 -5.52 -2.74
N GLN A 42 -11.68 -5.29 -3.27
CA GLN A 42 -12.85 -6.06 -2.86
C GLN A 42 -12.80 -7.46 -3.50
N ALA A 43 -12.81 -8.49 -2.65
CA ALA A 43 -12.71 -9.87 -3.10
C ALA A 43 -13.37 -10.83 -2.10
N ASP A 44 -14.18 -11.76 -2.62
CA ASP A 44 -14.67 -12.89 -1.81
C ASP A 44 -13.51 -13.85 -1.46
N GLU A 45 -13.66 -14.63 -0.38
CA GLU A 45 -12.66 -15.60 0.11
C GLU A 45 -12.10 -16.50 -1.00
N ARG A 46 -12.98 -17.11 -1.81
CA ARG A 46 -12.59 -17.98 -2.93
C ARG A 46 -11.79 -17.25 -4.00
N LEU A 47 -12.10 -15.98 -4.21
CA LEU A 47 -11.39 -15.15 -5.17
C LEU A 47 -10.02 -14.76 -4.59
N ALA A 48 -9.97 -14.35 -3.32
CA ALA A 48 -8.75 -14.01 -2.62
C ALA A 48 -7.75 -15.17 -2.63
N GLU A 49 -8.18 -16.39 -2.26
CA GLU A 49 -7.34 -17.59 -2.31
C GLU A 49 -6.74 -17.83 -3.71
N LYS A 50 -7.56 -17.63 -4.74
CA LYS A 50 -7.13 -17.81 -6.12
C LYS A 50 -6.10 -16.75 -6.52
N LEU A 51 -6.36 -15.48 -6.19
CA LEU A 51 -5.46 -14.36 -6.52
C LEU A 51 -4.11 -14.50 -5.80
N VAL A 52 -4.11 -14.87 -4.52
CA VAL A 52 -2.89 -15.10 -3.74
C VAL A 52 -2.08 -16.27 -4.32
N ARG A 53 -2.75 -17.36 -4.70
CA ARG A 53 -2.09 -18.50 -5.34
C ARG A 53 -1.49 -18.13 -6.70
N ASP A 54 -2.26 -17.45 -7.55
CA ASP A 54 -1.80 -17.01 -8.86
C ASP A 54 -0.60 -16.03 -8.73
N LEU A 55 -0.62 -15.16 -7.72
CA LEU A 55 0.47 -14.24 -7.40
C LEU A 55 1.73 -14.99 -6.94
N TYR A 56 1.58 -16.00 -6.09
CA TYR A 56 2.70 -16.82 -5.62
C TYR A 56 3.35 -17.63 -6.75
N GLU A 57 2.53 -18.24 -7.62
CA GLU A 57 3.01 -19.09 -8.71
C GLU A 57 3.66 -18.28 -9.85
N ASN A 58 3.05 -17.17 -10.25
CA ASN A 58 3.49 -16.40 -11.41
C ASN A 58 4.38 -15.21 -11.05
N GLY A 59 4.40 -14.80 -9.77
CA GLY A 59 5.09 -13.60 -9.29
C GLY A 59 4.51 -12.29 -9.84
N ARG A 60 3.41 -12.36 -10.60
CA ARG A 60 2.73 -11.25 -11.26
C ARG A 60 1.22 -11.45 -11.22
N LEU A 61 0.48 -10.39 -10.90
CA LEU A 61 -0.98 -10.42 -10.84
C LEU A 61 -1.58 -9.15 -11.44
N ASP A 62 -2.69 -9.29 -12.14
CA ASP A 62 -3.50 -8.18 -12.64
C ASP A 62 -4.83 -8.17 -11.87
N VAL A 63 -5.04 -7.10 -11.10
CA VAL A 63 -6.25 -6.88 -10.31
C VAL A 63 -7.02 -5.64 -10.77
N THR A 64 -6.71 -5.11 -11.97
CA THR A 64 -7.34 -3.89 -12.50
C THR A 64 -8.82 -4.02 -12.79
N ALA A 65 -9.31 -5.26 -12.89
CA ALA A 65 -10.73 -5.57 -13.07
C ALA A 65 -11.54 -5.52 -11.76
N TYR A 66 -10.88 -5.47 -10.60
CA TYR A 66 -11.53 -5.44 -9.30
C TYR A 66 -11.63 -4.01 -8.77
N GLU A 67 -12.68 -3.76 -7.99
CA GLU A 67 -12.86 -2.45 -7.36
C GLU A 67 -11.84 -2.31 -6.22
N PRO A 68 -11.08 -1.20 -6.19
CA PRO A 68 -10.19 -0.91 -5.07
C PRO A 68 -11.03 -0.69 -3.81
N ALA A 69 -10.59 -1.26 -2.70
CA ALA A 69 -11.21 -1.13 -1.40
C ALA A 69 -10.45 -0.08 -0.58
N ASP A 70 -11.19 0.69 0.21
CA ASP A 70 -10.66 1.83 0.95
C ASP A 70 -9.83 1.37 2.14
N VAL A 71 -8.50 1.43 2.08
CA VAL A 71 -7.65 0.95 3.18
C VAL A 71 -7.82 1.75 4.48
N ASP A 72 -8.55 2.87 4.47
CA ASP A 72 -8.82 3.69 5.67
C ASP A 72 -9.54 2.93 6.80
N PHE A 73 -10.36 1.90 6.51
CA PHE A 73 -10.93 1.04 7.56
C PHE A 73 -9.92 0.08 8.21
N LEU A 74 -8.71 -0.06 7.65
CA LEU A 74 -7.59 -0.79 8.25
C LEU A 74 -6.74 0.10 9.16
N PHE A 75 -6.91 1.42 9.08
CA PHE A 75 -6.19 2.44 9.86
C PHE A 75 -7.09 3.17 10.86
N GLU A 76 -8.36 2.74 11.06
CA GLU A 76 -9.07 3.10 12.29
C GLU A 76 -8.29 2.46 13.44
N GLU A 77 -7.40 3.26 14.01
CA GLU A 77 -6.62 2.97 15.18
C GLU A 77 -7.49 2.20 16.17
N ASP A 78 -7.05 1.00 16.50
CA ASP A 78 -7.12 0.50 17.87
C ASP A 78 -6.30 1.48 18.73
N SER A 79 -6.79 2.72 18.86
CA SER A 79 -6.39 3.66 19.90
C SER A 79 -7.06 3.17 21.18
N GLU A 80 -6.81 1.91 21.54
CA GLU A 80 -6.94 1.45 22.91
C GLU A 80 -5.88 2.23 23.69
N ASP A 81 -6.33 3.37 24.21
CA ASP A 81 -5.84 4.11 25.36
C ASP A 81 -4.86 3.29 26.22
N PHE A 82 -3.60 3.23 25.79
CA PHE A 82 -2.52 2.77 26.63
C PHE A 82 -2.21 3.95 27.54
N GLU A 83 -2.92 4.03 28.66
CA GLU A 83 -2.53 4.88 29.79
C GLU A 83 -1.11 4.44 30.21
N GLU A 84 -0.06 5.00 29.58
CA GLU A 84 1.28 4.97 30.13
C GLU A 84 1.24 5.76 31.44
N GLU A 85 1.17 5.04 32.56
CA GLU A 85 1.53 5.61 33.86
C GLU A 85 2.95 6.18 33.76
N ASP A 86 3.05 7.48 34.01
CA ASP A 86 4.24 8.32 34.02
C ASP A 86 5.51 7.61 34.54
N GLU A 87 6.51 7.41 33.68
CA GLU A 87 7.92 7.36 34.10
C GLU A 87 8.71 8.43 33.33
N ASP A 88 9.05 9.50 34.06
CA ASP A 88 9.87 10.63 33.63
C ASP A 88 11.07 10.19 32.74
N PHE A 89 10.97 10.41 31.43
CA PHE A 89 12.09 10.30 30.49
C PHE A 89 12.36 11.66 29.84
N ASP A 90 13.58 12.16 30.04
CA ASP A 90 14.04 13.53 29.77
C ASP A 90 13.94 13.93 28.27
N ASP A 91 13.22 15.02 27.99
CA ASP A 91 12.86 15.57 26.67
C ASP A 91 14.01 16.34 25.97
N GLU A 92 15.23 15.80 25.87
CA GLU A 92 16.35 16.57 25.27
C GLU A 92 17.12 15.93 24.10
N ASP A 93 16.77 14.72 23.62
CA ASP A 93 17.59 14.04 22.57
C ASP A 93 16.86 13.53 21.31
N MET A 94 15.58 13.85 21.05
CA MET A 94 14.83 13.29 19.89
C MET A 94 14.61 14.22 18.68
N LEU A 95 15.17 15.43 18.65
CA LEU A 95 14.93 16.39 17.55
C LEU A 95 16.11 16.63 16.59
N ASN A 96 17.14 15.79 16.60
CA ASN A 96 18.35 16.03 15.79
C ASN A 96 18.65 15.02 14.67
N VAL A 97 17.69 14.19 14.25
CA VAL A 97 17.89 13.21 13.16
C VAL A 97 17.37 13.71 11.79
N TYR A 98 16.68 14.86 11.73
CA TYR A 98 16.05 15.28 10.47
C TYR A 98 16.88 16.18 9.56
N PHE A 99 17.99 16.78 10.01
CA PHE A 99 18.79 17.64 9.13
C PHE A 99 20.28 17.60 9.48
N ALA A 100 20.97 16.56 9.02
CA ALA A 100 22.41 16.63 8.76
C ALA A 100 22.71 15.81 7.49
N ASP A 101 23.29 16.51 6.53
CA ASP A 101 23.54 16.18 5.13
C ASP A 101 24.26 14.83 4.89
N ASP A 102 24.07 14.20 3.71
CA ASP A 102 24.97 14.41 2.55
C ASP A 102 24.70 13.41 1.40
N ASP A 103 24.77 13.94 0.18
CA ASP A 103 25.17 13.28 -1.08
C ASP A 103 24.74 11.81 -1.35
N THR A 104 23.70 11.61 -2.16
CA THR A 104 23.61 10.42 -3.04
C THR A 104 22.72 10.65 -4.26
N ASP A 105 23.13 10.04 -5.37
CA ASP A 105 22.70 10.22 -6.74
C ASP A 105 21.19 10.31 -6.99
N GLY A 106 20.82 11.36 -7.74
CA GLY A 106 19.63 11.51 -8.58
C GLY A 106 18.44 10.60 -8.27
N ILE A 107 17.47 11.13 -7.52
CA ILE A 107 16.14 10.55 -7.39
C ILE A 107 15.56 10.36 -8.80
N HIS A 108 15.62 9.12 -9.29
CA HIS A 108 14.99 8.72 -10.53
C HIS A 108 13.48 8.66 -10.30
N ILE A 109 12.84 9.82 -10.46
CA ILE A 109 11.38 9.93 -10.50
C ILE A 109 10.89 8.96 -11.59
N PRO A 110 10.02 7.99 -11.28
CA PRO A 110 9.50 7.07 -12.30
C PRO A 110 8.83 7.87 -13.42
N ARG A 111 9.26 7.63 -14.67
CA ARG A 111 8.72 8.33 -15.84
C ARG A 111 7.22 8.04 -15.97
N THR A 112 6.39 9.01 -15.62
CA THR A 112 4.95 8.99 -15.88
C THR A 112 4.72 9.00 -17.40
N ILE A 113 4.18 7.91 -17.94
CA ILE A 113 3.74 7.84 -19.33
C ILE A 113 2.34 8.47 -19.41
N ARG A 114 2.23 9.67 -19.98
CA ARG A 114 0.94 10.29 -20.28
C ARG A 114 0.45 9.83 -21.65
N PHE A 115 -0.76 9.30 -21.72
CA PHE A 115 -1.44 9.03 -22.99
C PHE A 115 -1.91 10.34 -23.63
N PRO A 116 -1.85 10.48 -24.97
CA PRO A 116 -2.40 11.63 -25.65
C PRO A 116 -3.92 11.67 -25.44
N LYS A 117 -4.42 12.79 -24.90
CA LYS A 117 -5.86 13.08 -24.93
C LYS A 117 -6.27 13.20 -26.40
N ASN A 118 -7.20 12.36 -26.84
CA ASN A 118 -7.79 12.44 -28.18
C ASN A 118 -8.21 13.90 -28.45
N ARG A 119 -7.66 14.49 -29.52
CA ARG A 119 -8.19 15.71 -30.13
C ARG A 119 -9.36 15.27 -31.00
N ASP A 120 -10.58 15.55 -30.54
CA ASP A 120 -11.67 15.90 -31.46
C ASP A 120 -11.38 17.28 -32.08
#